data_AF-A0A935SQY1-F1
#
_entry.id   AF-A0A935SQY1-F1
#
_cell.length_a   1.000
_cell.length_b   1.000
_cell.length_c   1.000
_cell.angle_alpha   90.00
_cell.angle_beta   90.00
_cell.angle_gamma   90.00
#
_symmetry.space_group_name_H-M   'P 1'
#
loop_
_entity.id
_entity.type
_entity.pdbx_description
1 polymer ?
#
loop_
_entity_poly.entity_id
_entity_poly.type
_entity_poly.pdbx_seq_one_letter_code
_entity_poly.pdbx_strand_id
1 'polypeptide(L)'
;MKTNLLRAFIGLGAILLVLGLADTGSAQRNRRESRGRAMSKAQVKAIINRVEDRVDNFTKNFDKSLDRSKLDGSSREDWLMKRARDLESATDELSREFDRRDAWIENKEEVRRCLNIASDIDRNMKNYRYGTATEKNWSRVTYELNSLADVYNLAKVGSSVYN
;
A
#
# COMPACT_ATOMS: atom_id res chain seq x y z
N MET A 1 -69.47 -35.36 -41.31
CA MET A 1 -69.32 -34.17 -42.16
C MET A 1 -68.34 -33.20 -41.51
N LYS A 2 -67.31 -32.81 -42.26
CA LYS A 2 -66.57 -31.52 -42.24
C LYS A 2 -65.94 -31.01 -40.93
N THR A 3 -64.60 -30.99 -40.99
CA THR A 3 -63.57 -30.20 -40.28
C THR A 3 -63.98 -28.84 -39.71
N ASN A 4 -63.40 -28.47 -38.56
CA ASN A 4 -62.97 -27.11 -38.15
C ASN A 4 -61.90 -27.27 -37.04
N LEU A 5 -60.60 -27.21 -37.34
CA LEU A 5 -59.75 -26.01 -37.36
C LEU A 5 -59.72 -25.23 -36.02
N LEU A 6 -58.62 -25.46 -35.29
CA LEU A 6 -57.73 -24.47 -34.67
C LEU A 6 -58.32 -23.18 -34.05
N ARG A 7 -57.78 -22.87 -32.86
CA ARG A 7 -57.79 -21.61 -32.06
C ARG A 7 -58.80 -21.70 -30.90
N ALA A 8 -58.48 -21.39 -29.65
CA ALA A 8 -57.42 -20.57 -29.10
C ALA A 8 -57.01 -21.09 -27.71
N PHE A 9 -55.71 -21.04 -27.40
CA PHE A 9 -55.22 -21.16 -26.03
C PHE A 9 -55.71 -19.95 -25.23
N ILE A 10 -56.75 -20.14 -24.42
CA ILE A 10 -57.15 -19.21 -23.38
C ILE A 10 -56.66 -19.80 -22.06
N GLY A 11 -55.49 -19.33 -21.62
CA GLY A 11 -54.93 -19.57 -20.32
C GLY A 11 -54.40 -18.26 -19.76
N LEU A 12 -55.34 -17.41 -19.33
CA LEU A 12 -55.11 -16.19 -18.54
C LEU A 12 -54.38 -16.56 -17.24
N GLY A 13 -53.24 -15.91 -16.97
CA GLY A 13 -52.49 -16.14 -15.75
C GLY A 13 -51.35 -15.14 -15.53
N ALA A 14 -51.61 -13.85 -15.74
CA ALA A 14 -50.75 -12.81 -15.21
C ALA A 14 -51.08 -12.62 -13.73
N ILE A 15 -50.23 -13.10 -12.82
CA ILE A 15 -50.17 -12.61 -11.45
C ILE A 15 -48.70 -12.36 -11.10
N LEU A 16 -48.36 -11.07 -11.12
CA LEU A 16 -47.23 -10.48 -10.43
C LEU A 16 -47.46 -10.57 -8.92
N LEU A 17 -46.60 -11.30 -8.22
CA LEU A 17 -46.35 -11.06 -6.79
C LEU A 17 -44.86 -10.73 -6.62
N VAL A 18 -44.58 -9.44 -6.80
CA VAL A 18 -43.46 -8.77 -6.14
C VAL A 18 -43.83 -8.69 -4.67
N LEU A 19 -43.02 -9.26 -3.79
CA LEU A 19 -42.73 -8.82 -2.42
C LEU A 19 -41.97 -9.92 -1.65
N GLY A 20 -40.64 -9.81 -1.67
CA GLY A 20 -39.74 -10.43 -0.70
C GLY A 20 -38.76 -9.36 -0.27
N LEU A 21 -38.98 -8.84 0.93
CA LEU A 21 -38.40 -7.60 1.45
C LEU A 21 -36.87 -7.58 1.40
N ALA A 22 -36.38 -6.40 1.03
CA ALA A 22 -35.03 -5.96 1.29
C ALA A 22 -34.72 -6.10 2.79
N ASP A 23 -33.90 -7.08 3.13
CA ASP A 23 -33.01 -6.92 4.27
C ASP A 23 -31.75 -6.24 3.73
N THR A 24 -31.84 -4.91 3.54
CA THR A 24 -30.68 -4.05 3.32
C THR A 24 -29.93 -3.88 4.64
N GLY A 25 -29.44 -4.99 5.19
CA GLY A 25 -28.28 -4.99 6.06
C GLY A 25 -27.05 -4.94 5.15
N SER A 26 -26.29 -3.85 5.24
CA SER A 26 -25.12 -3.50 4.45
C SER A 26 -23.94 -4.49 4.57
N ALA A 27 -24.11 -5.76 4.19
CA ALA A 27 -23.05 -6.77 4.20
C ALA A 27 -22.53 -7.14 2.81
N GLN A 28 -23.17 -6.66 1.74
CA GLN A 28 -22.83 -7.07 0.36
C GLN A 28 -22.17 -5.96 -0.48
N ARG A 29 -21.86 -4.79 0.11
CA ARG A 29 -21.08 -3.74 -0.57
C ARG A 29 -19.57 -4.03 -0.62
N ASN A 30 -19.07 -4.96 0.18
CA ASN A 30 -17.63 -5.29 0.28
C ASN A 30 -17.19 -6.50 -0.58
N ARG A 31 -18.10 -7.18 -1.30
CA ARG A 31 -17.72 -8.37 -2.10
C ARG A 31 -17.08 -8.06 -3.45
N ARG A 32 -16.96 -6.79 -3.85
CA ARG A 32 -16.37 -6.38 -5.14
C ARG A 32 -14.95 -5.80 -5.03
N GLU A 33 -14.28 -5.94 -3.89
CA GLU A 33 -12.98 -5.29 -3.64
C GLU A 33 -11.82 -6.25 -3.31
N SER A 34 -11.92 -7.55 -3.58
CA SER A 34 -10.82 -8.48 -3.27
C SER A 34 -10.54 -9.47 -4.41
N ARG A 35 -9.76 -9.01 -5.39
CA ARG A 35 -8.84 -9.86 -6.18
C ARG A 35 -7.37 -9.64 -5.83
N GLY A 36 -7.06 -8.74 -4.88
CA GLY A 36 -5.83 -8.77 -4.09
C GLY A 36 -6.14 -9.43 -2.75
N ARG A 37 -5.26 -10.30 -2.24
CA ARG A 37 -5.39 -11.00 -0.93
C ARG A 37 -6.16 -10.14 0.07
N ALA A 38 -7.33 -10.60 0.52
CA ALA A 38 -8.04 -9.96 1.63
C ALA A 38 -7.14 -9.99 2.87
N MET A 39 -6.43 -8.90 3.15
CA MET A 39 -5.59 -8.77 4.33
C MET A 39 -6.36 -8.14 5.47
N SER A 40 -6.11 -8.66 6.67
CA SER A 40 -6.64 -8.09 7.90
C SER A 40 -5.83 -6.87 8.33
N LYS A 41 -6.45 -5.98 9.12
CA LYS A 41 -5.76 -4.82 9.72
C LYS A 41 -4.51 -5.24 10.50
N ALA A 42 -4.57 -6.35 11.22
CA ALA A 42 -3.43 -6.89 11.97
C ALA A 42 -2.27 -7.33 11.05
N GLN A 43 -2.57 -7.95 9.90
CA GLN A 43 -1.54 -8.32 8.92
C GLN A 43 -0.85 -7.09 8.34
N VAL A 44 -1.61 -6.04 8.04
CA VAL A 44 -1.05 -4.78 7.53
C VAL A 44 -0.23 -4.06 8.60
N LYS A 45 -0.69 -4.01 9.86
CA LYS A 45 0.10 -3.46 10.99
C LYS A 45 1.43 -4.18 11.16
N ALA A 46 1.43 -5.51 11.04
CA ALA A 46 2.68 -6.28 11.11
C ALA A 46 3.68 -5.91 10.00
N ILE A 47 3.21 -5.50 8.82
CA ILE A 47 4.09 -4.99 7.75
C ILE A 47 4.59 -3.59 8.13
N ILE A 48 3.71 -2.70 8.60
CA ILE A 48 4.06 -1.33 9.02
C ILE A 48 5.14 -1.37 10.12
N ASN A 49 4.97 -2.19 11.15
CA ASN A 49 5.97 -2.31 12.22
C ASN A 49 7.34 -2.77 11.68
N ARG A 50 7.35 -3.70 10.71
CA ARG A 50 8.62 -4.08 10.07
C ARG A 50 9.22 -2.95 9.26
N VAL A 51 8.40 -2.14 8.58
CA VAL A 51 8.89 -0.94 7.89
C VAL A 51 9.55 0.02 8.88
N GLU A 52 8.89 0.36 9.99
CA GLU A 52 9.45 1.21 11.04
C GLU A 52 10.77 0.66 11.55
N ASP A 53 10.79 -0.60 11.99
CA ASP A 53 12.00 -1.26 12.48
C ASP A 53 13.14 -1.21 11.45
N ARG A 54 12.84 -1.43 10.17
CA ARG A 54 13.87 -1.38 9.11
C ARG A 54 14.36 0.03 8.85
N VAL A 55 13.47 1.03 8.88
CA VAL A 55 13.81 2.43 8.65
C VAL A 55 14.64 2.98 9.81
N ASP A 56 14.25 2.73 11.06
CA ASP A 56 15.04 3.09 12.25
C ASP A 56 16.44 2.52 12.21
N ASN A 57 16.54 1.22 11.91
CA ASN A 57 17.83 0.54 11.80
C ASN A 57 18.64 1.05 10.61
N PHE A 58 17.99 1.39 9.50
CA PHE A 58 18.66 2.02 8.37
C PHE A 58 19.21 3.39 8.77
N THR A 59 18.38 4.30 9.28
CA THR A 59 18.80 5.66 9.67
C THR A 59 19.97 5.64 10.65
N LYS A 60 19.90 4.81 11.71
CA LYS A 60 20.97 4.69 12.71
C LYS A 60 22.29 4.15 12.13
N ASN A 61 22.22 3.23 11.17
CA ASN A 61 23.42 2.66 10.54
C ASN A 61 23.91 3.51 9.36
N PHE A 62 23.03 4.27 8.74
CA PHE A 62 23.33 5.09 7.58
C PHE A 62 24.18 6.29 7.98
N ASP A 63 23.81 6.96 9.07
CA ASP A 63 24.60 8.02 9.74
C ASP A 63 26.06 7.58 9.92
N LYS A 64 26.27 6.50 10.68
CA LYS A 64 27.60 5.90 10.91
C LYS A 64 28.33 5.45 9.64
N SER A 65 27.60 5.11 8.59
CA SER A 65 28.20 4.66 7.33
C SER A 65 28.62 5.85 6.48
N LEU A 66 27.88 6.97 6.53
CA LEU A 66 28.22 8.21 5.85
C LEU A 66 29.42 8.89 6.51
N ASP A 67 29.46 8.95 7.85
CA ASP A 67 30.61 9.45 8.64
C ASP A 67 31.94 8.73 8.30
N ARG A 68 31.85 7.46 7.84
CA ARG A 68 33.02 6.62 7.50
C ARG A 68 33.29 6.57 6.00
N SER A 69 32.50 7.29 5.21
CA SER A 69 32.57 7.29 3.75
C SER A 69 33.35 8.50 3.24
N LYS A 70 33.53 8.56 1.91
CA LYS A 70 34.07 9.75 1.24
C LYS A 70 33.10 10.93 1.20
N LEU A 71 31.88 10.75 1.69
CA LEU A 71 30.84 11.78 1.75
C LEU A 71 30.83 12.52 3.08
N ASP A 72 31.62 12.07 4.07
CA ASP A 72 31.76 12.72 5.38
C ASP A 72 32.06 14.22 5.23
N GLY A 73 31.25 15.04 5.90
CA GLY A 73 31.30 16.51 5.88
C GLY A 73 30.81 17.16 4.59
N SER A 74 30.15 16.41 3.70
CA SER A 74 29.67 16.95 2.42
C SER A 74 28.18 17.31 2.45
N SER A 75 27.76 18.28 1.64
CA SER A 75 26.33 18.61 1.49
C SER A 75 25.49 17.44 0.96
N ARG A 76 26.13 16.43 0.36
CA ARG A 76 25.45 15.21 -0.09
C ARG A 76 25.05 14.33 1.09
N GLU A 77 25.94 14.17 2.06
CA GLU A 77 25.67 13.44 3.30
C GLU A 77 24.52 14.11 4.05
N ASP A 78 24.57 15.43 4.24
CA ASP A 78 23.50 16.20 4.91
C ASP A 78 22.13 15.96 4.25
N TRP A 79 22.10 16.01 2.91
CA TRP A 79 20.88 15.78 2.14
C TRP A 79 20.35 14.35 2.32
N LEU A 80 21.24 13.35 2.29
CA LEU A 80 20.89 11.94 2.47
C LEU A 80 20.38 11.66 3.89
N MET A 81 21.05 12.19 4.90
CA MET A 81 20.64 12.04 6.29
C MET A 81 19.33 12.76 6.58
N LYS A 82 19.13 13.97 6.03
CA LYS A 82 17.83 14.64 6.10
C LYS A 82 16.74 13.76 5.51
N ARG A 83 16.99 13.16 4.33
CA ARG A 83 15.98 12.35 3.65
C ARG A 83 15.66 11.05 4.39
N ALA A 84 16.65 10.42 5.02
CA ALA A 84 16.45 9.25 5.87
C ALA A 84 15.59 9.59 7.10
N ARG A 85 15.85 10.73 7.76
CA ARG A 85 15.03 11.24 8.88
C ARG A 85 13.62 11.64 8.47
N ASP A 86 13.45 12.21 7.26
CA ASP A 86 12.14 12.50 6.69
C ASP A 86 11.34 11.20 6.47
N LEU A 87 12.01 10.10 6.09
CA LEU A 87 11.38 8.79 5.91
C LEU A 87 10.98 8.17 7.26
N GLU A 88 11.86 8.17 8.25
CA GLU A 88 11.59 7.73 9.63
C GLU A 88 10.37 8.46 10.20
N SER A 89 10.37 9.79 10.12
CA SER A 89 9.24 10.62 10.56
C SER A 89 7.94 10.28 9.81
N ALA A 90 8.03 9.90 8.53
CA ALA A 90 6.86 9.52 7.74
C ALA A 90 6.31 8.14 8.09
N THR A 91 7.19 7.18 8.40
CA THR A 91 6.77 5.84 8.82
C THR A 91 6.16 5.85 10.22
N ASP A 92 6.70 6.67 11.12
CA ASP A 92 6.12 6.88 12.44
C ASP A 92 4.71 7.50 12.34
N GLU A 93 4.53 8.47 11.45
CA GLU A 93 3.22 9.08 11.22
C GLU A 93 2.24 8.08 10.60
N LEU A 94 2.69 7.28 9.64
CA LEU A 94 1.89 6.19 9.08
C LEU A 94 1.42 5.23 10.18
N SER A 95 2.29 4.83 11.09
CA SER A 95 1.94 3.90 12.17
C SER A 95 0.94 4.50 13.15
N ARG A 96 1.11 5.78 13.51
CA ARG A 96 0.16 6.53 14.34
C ARG A 96 -1.22 6.65 13.69
N GLU A 97 -1.27 7.07 12.42
CA GLU A 97 -2.53 7.19 11.67
C GLU A 97 -3.21 5.84 11.49
N PHE A 98 -2.42 4.79 11.26
CA PHE A 98 -2.93 3.43 11.12
C PHE A 98 -3.64 2.93 12.38
N ASP A 99 -3.13 3.30 13.56
CA ASP A 99 -3.76 2.95 14.83
C ASP A 99 -5.04 3.76 15.09
N ARG A 100 -5.12 5.00 14.57
CA ARG A 100 -6.29 5.89 14.70
C ARG A 100 -7.45 5.51 13.79
N ARG A 101 -7.17 5.04 12.57
CA ARG A 101 -8.20 4.77 11.54
C ARG A 101 -8.77 3.37 11.66
N ASP A 102 -10.03 3.17 11.29
CA ASP A 102 -10.72 1.88 11.48
C ASP A 102 -10.27 0.83 10.46
N ALA A 103 -10.26 1.19 9.18
CA ALA A 103 -9.84 0.31 8.10
C ALA A 103 -8.42 0.62 7.63
N TRP A 104 -7.65 -0.44 7.37
CA TRP A 104 -6.27 -0.30 6.90
C TRP A 104 -6.18 0.53 5.61
N ILE A 105 -7.14 0.33 4.68
CA ILE A 105 -7.15 0.98 3.37
C ILE A 105 -7.17 2.50 3.42
N GLU A 106 -7.64 3.09 4.53
CA GLU A 106 -7.70 4.52 4.73
C GLU A 106 -6.30 5.17 4.78
N ASN A 107 -5.24 4.41 5.02
CA ASN A 107 -3.85 4.92 5.15
C ASN A 107 -3.09 4.99 3.82
N LYS A 108 -3.80 4.99 2.69
CA LYS A 108 -3.20 4.91 1.36
C LYS A 108 -2.29 6.10 1.04
N GLU A 109 -2.67 7.30 1.47
CA GLU A 109 -1.89 8.51 1.21
C GLU A 109 -0.62 8.59 2.07
N GLU A 110 -0.67 8.11 3.30
CA GLU A 110 0.48 8.00 4.21
C GLU A 110 1.51 7.01 3.65
N VAL A 111 1.04 5.87 3.14
CA VAL A 111 1.91 4.90 2.43
C VAL A 111 2.50 5.52 1.17
N ARG A 112 1.70 6.24 0.37
CA ARG A 112 2.21 6.95 -0.81
C ARG A 112 3.29 7.97 -0.43
N ARG A 113 3.10 8.73 0.65
CA ARG A 113 4.10 9.67 1.16
C ARG A 113 5.42 8.96 1.50
N CYS A 114 5.37 7.83 2.20
CA CYS A 114 6.56 7.02 2.50
C CYS A 114 7.27 6.56 1.22
N LEU A 115 6.52 6.06 0.23
CA LEU A 115 7.06 5.60 -1.06
C LEU A 115 7.68 6.74 -1.89
N ASN A 116 7.09 7.93 -1.86
CA ASN A 116 7.67 9.14 -2.48
C ASN A 116 9.02 9.48 -1.86
N ILE A 117 9.08 9.53 -0.52
CA ILE A 117 10.32 9.86 0.20
C ILE A 117 11.40 8.82 -0.09
N ALA A 118 11.05 7.54 -0.03
CA ALA A 118 11.96 6.45 -0.30
C ALA A 118 12.46 6.43 -1.76
N SER A 119 11.64 6.84 -2.73
CA SER A 119 12.05 6.86 -4.14
C SER A 119 13.16 7.87 -4.44
N ASP A 120 13.20 8.99 -3.72
CA ASP A 120 14.30 9.96 -3.86
C ASP A 120 15.61 9.44 -3.26
N ILE A 121 15.52 8.72 -2.14
CA ILE A 121 16.69 8.03 -1.57
C ILE A 121 17.17 6.97 -2.56
N ASP A 122 16.24 6.16 -3.10
CA ASP A 122 16.56 5.06 -4.01
C ASP A 122 17.28 5.53 -5.28
N ARG A 123 16.86 6.66 -5.85
CA ARG A 123 17.54 7.30 -6.98
C ARG A 123 19.00 7.62 -6.66
N ASN A 124 19.27 8.13 -5.46
CA ASN A 124 20.63 8.40 -5.04
C ASN A 124 21.41 7.10 -4.80
N MET A 125 20.82 6.16 -4.07
CA MET A 125 21.38 4.83 -3.77
C MET A 125 21.77 4.04 -5.04
N LYS A 126 21.07 4.23 -6.16
CA LYS A 126 21.40 3.61 -7.46
C LYS A 126 22.51 4.30 -8.23
N ASN A 127 22.67 5.62 -8.04
CA ASN A 127 23.60 6.42 -8.83
C ASN A 127 25.03 6.46 -8.25
N TYR A 128 25.20 6.08 -6.98
CA TYR A 128 26.49 6.09 -6.30
C TYR A 128 26.67 4.83 -5.47
N ARG A 129 27.92 4.52 -5.10
CA ARG A 129 28.25 3.40 -4.21
C ARG A 129 28.38 3.91 -2.78
N TYR A 130 27.59 3.37 -1.88
CA TYR A 130 27.53 3.79 -0.46
C TYR A 130 28.09 2.72 0.49
N GLY A 131 28.66 1.65 -0.08
CA GLY A 131 29.23 0.53 0.64
C GLY A 131 28.19 -0.56 0.92
N THR A 132 28.68 -1.79 1.02
CA THR A 132 27.83 -2.99 1.09
C THR A 132 26.87 -2.99 2.28
N ALA A 133 27.29 -2.45 3.43
CA ALA A 133 26.43 -2.39 4.62
C ALA A 133 25.22 -1.47 4.41
N THR A 134 25.45 -0.26 3.90
CA THR A 134 24.41 0.73 3.59
C THR A 134 23.44 0.19 2.54
N GLU A 135 23.96 -0.32 1.43
CA GLU A 135 23.17 -0.86 0.32
C GLU A 135 22.32 -2.06 0.76
N LYS A 136 22.86 -2.92 1.65
CA LYS A 136 22.13 -4.04 2.23
C LYS A 136 21.03 -3.59 3.20
N ASN A 137 21.24 -2.55 3.99
CA ASN A 137 20.19 -2.02 4.86
C ASN A 137 19.09 -1.34 4.03
N TRP A 138 19.47 -0.59 2.99
CA TRP A 138 18.53 0.03 2.07
C TRP A 138 17.65 -0.99 1.35
N SER A 139 18.23 -2.11 0.86
CA SER A 139 17.45 -3.15 0.19
C SER A 139 16.40 -3.81 1.10
N ARG A 140 16.66 -3.86 2.42
CA ARG A 140 15.67 -4.34 3.40
C ARG A 140 14.52 -3.34 3.59
N VAL A 141 14.82 -2.05 3.65
CA VAL A 141 13.79 -0.99 3.72
C VAL A 141 12.90 -1.03 2.48
N THR A 142 13.50 -1.06 1.28
CA THR A 142 12.72 -1.08 0.04
C THR A 142 11.90 -2.36 -0.13
N TYR A 143 12.37 -3.50 0.37
CA TYR A 143 11.60 -4.74 0.39
C TYR A 143 10.30 -4.62 1.19
N GLU A 144 10.36 -4.10 2.43
CA GLU A 144 9.17 -3.95 3.27
C GLU A 144 8.22 -2.86 2.74
N LEU A 145 8.77 -1.73 2.25
CA LEU A 145 7.97 -0.68 1.61
C LEU A 145 7.26 -1.17 0.34
N ASN A 146 7.93 -1.99 -0.47
CA ASN A 146 7.29 -2.59 -1.65
C ASN A 146 6.22 -3.61 -1.29
N SER A 147 6.32 -4.25 -0.12
CA SER A 147 5.24 -5.09 0.41
C SER A 147 4.00 -4.24 0.76
N LEU A 148 4.18 -3.05 1.34
CA LEU A 148 3.08 -2.09 1.51
C LEU A 148 2.55 -1.57 0.17
N ALA A 149 3.41 -1.28 -0.81
CA ALA A 149 2.97 -0.87 -2.13
C ALA A 149 2.03 -1.92 -2.76
N ASP A 150 2.38 -3.20 -2.64
CA ASP A 150 1.54 -4.31 -3.12
C ASP A 150 0.19 -4.39 -2.36
N VAL A 151 0.18 -4.15 -1.04
CA VAL A 151 -1.05 -4.11 -0.22
C VAL A 151 -2.02 -3.03 -0.72
N TYR A 152 -1.52 -1.81 -0.95
CA TYR A 152 -2.33 -0.64 -1.29
C TYR A 152 -2.53 -0.43 -2.80
N ASN A 153 -2.02 -1.36 -3.61
CA ASN A 153 -1.99 -1.26 -5.07
C ASN A 153 -1.39 0.09 -5.53
N LEU A 154 -0.20 0.37 -5.02
CA LEU A 154 0.60 1.57 -5.31
C LEU A 154 1.82 1.19 -6.15
N ALA A 155 2.45 2.20 -6.75
CA ALA A 155 3.72 2.01 -7.43
C ALA A 155 4.82 1.64 -6.42
N LYS A 156 5.82 0.89 -6.87
CA LYS A 156 6.96 0.49 -6.03
C LYS A 156 7.98 1.62 -5.91
N VAL A 157 8.83 1.53 -4.88
CA VAL A 157 9.95 2.46 -4.68
C VAL A 157 10.81 2.52 -5.95
N GLY A 158 11.14 3.74 -6.39
CA GLY A 158 11.93 3.99 -7.60
C GLY A 158 11.12 3.96 -8.90
N SER A 159 9.79 3.81 -8.83
CA SER A 159 8.91 3.99 -9.99
C SER A 159 8.87 5.46 -10.45
N SER A 160 8.73 5.68 -11.75
CA SER A 160 8.62 7.02 -12.36
C SER A 160 7.35 7.78 -11.96
N VAL A 161 6.42 7.15 -11.27
CA VAL A 161 5.23 7.82 -10.70
C VAL A 161 5.60 8.78 -9.57
N TYR A 162 6.76 8.57 -8.92
CA TYR A 162 7.21 9.31 -7.75
C TYR A 162 8.26 10.40 -8.07
N ASN A 163 8.15 10.99 -9.27
CA ASN A 163 9.06 12.01 -9.78
C ASN A 163 8.70 13.42 -9.34
#